data_AF-Q061N5-F1
#
_entry.id   AF-Q061N5-F1
#
_cell.length_a   1.000
_cell.length_b   1.000
_cell.length_c   1.000
_cell.angle_alpha   90.00
_cell.angle_beta   90.00
_cell.angle_gamma   90.00
#
_symmetry.space_group_name_H-M   'P 1'
#
loop_
_entity.id
_entity.type
_entity.pdbx_description
1 polymer ?
#
loop_
_entity_poly.entity_id
_entity_poly.type
_entity_poly.pdbx_seq_one_letter_code
_entity_poly.pdbx_strand_id
1 'polypeptide(L)'
;MQSTQLGMTFLEFLIASLMLATFSGVVAMVMEFTLRFLGNAEKAAGNGILIDHAEAQLSMDRLTKVLSQPGISKDEIVGNMVAKCTKNPAVEWGNVDVLPIPEIYPPLGYQFCLGTTSVIEDDWSVLLDDGKPGIYILQALPEGSVDPSRLPVRRLFCRPRPFC
;
A
#
# COMPACT_ATOMS: atom_id res chain seq x y z
N MET A 1 39.54 -35.56 -52.37
CA MET A 1 38.58 -34.95 -51.43
C MET A 1 38.27 -36.00 -50.37
N GLN A 2 39.04 -36.00 -49.27
CA GLN A 2 38.94 -36.99 -48.21
C GLN A 2 38.19 -36.34 -47.04
N SER A 3 36.95 -36.79 -46.83
CA SER A 3 36.10 -36.35 -45.73
C SER A 3 36.70 -36.86 -44.42
N THR A 4 37.30 -35.97 -43.62
CA THR A 4 37.70 -36.28 -42.25
C THR A 4 36.46 -36.25 -41.36
N GLN A 5 35.72 -37.36 -41.32
CA GLN A 5 34.81 -37.63 -40.20
C GLN A 5 35.66 -38.00 -38.98
N LEU A 6 36.08 -36.99 -38.21
CA LEU A 6 36.48 -37.22 -36.83
C LEU A 6 35.21 -37.40 -36.00
N GLY A 7 34.91 -38.65 -35.64
CA GLY A 7 33.90 -38.96 -34.64
C GLY A 7 34.32 -38.38 -33.29
N MET A 8 33.35 -37.84 -32.54
CA MET A 8 33.57 -37.29 -31.21
C MET A 8 34.06 -38.39 -30.28
N THR A 9 35.15 -38.16 -29.57
CA THR A 9 35.68 -39.13 -28.62
C THR A 9 34.70 -39.29 -27.44
N PHE A 10 34.67 -40.47 -26.81
CA PHE A 10 33.81 -40.71 -25.65
C PHE A 10 34.04 -39.71 -24.52
N LEU A 11 35.29 -39.25 -24.35
CA LEU A 11 35.66 -38.24 -23.37
C LEU A 11 35.09 -36.86 -23.73
N GLU A 12 35.17 -36.44 -24.99
CA GLU A 12 34.55 -35.20 -25.47
C GLU A 12 33.02 -35.24 -25.31
N PHE A 13 32.39 -36.38 -25.58
CA PHE A 13 30.96 -36.57 -25.36
C PHE A 13 30.58 -36.42 -23.89
N LEU A 14 31.34 -37.04 -22.98
CA LEU A 14 31.10 -36.90 -21.54
C LEU A 14 31.26 -35.45 -21.08
N ILE A 15 32.30 -34.76 -21.53
CA ILE A 15 32.54 -33.34 -21.20
C ILE A 15 31.39 -32.47 -21.73
N ALA A 16 30.98 -32.67 -22.99
CA ALA A 16 29.89 -31.92 -23.59
C ALA A 16 28.57 -32.16 -22.85
N SER A 17 28.28 -33.40 -22.44
CA SER A 17 27.09 -33.73 -21.67
C SER A 17 27.09 -33.09 -20.27
N LEU A 18 28.25 -33.06 -19.61
CA LEU A 18 28.40 -32.44 -18.29
C LEU A 18 28.26 -30.91 -18.35
N MET A 19 28.85 -30.28 -19.36
CA MET A 19 28.70 -28.84 -19.62
C MET A 19 27.26 -28.47 -19.96
N LEU A 20 26.56 -29.31 -20.74
CA LEU A 20 25.15 -29.08 -21.04
C LEU A 20 24.29 -29.20 -19.78
N ALA A 21 24.52 -30.23 -18.96
CA ALA A 21 23.77 -30.42 -17.71
C ALA A 21 23.97 -29.27 -16.71
N THR A 22 25.20 -28.78 -16.54
CA THR A 22 25.47 -27.66 -15.64
C THR A 22 24.85 -26.36 -16.16
N PHE A 23 24.95 -26.10 -17.47
CA PHE A 23 24.31 -24.94 -18.09
C PHE A 23 22.79 -24.99 -17.93
N SER A 24 22.15 -26.13 -18.26
CA SER A 24 20.71 -26.30 -18.07
C SER A 24 20.27 -26.14 -16.61
N GLY A 25 21.07 -26.63 -15.67
CA GLY A 25 20.81 -26.46 -14.23
C GLY A 25 20.82 -25.00 -13.79
N VAL A 26 21.83 -24.22 -14.22
CA VAL A 26 21.91 -22.79 -13.91
C VAL A 26 20.74 -22.02 -14.54
N VAL A 27 20.41 -22.31 -15.80
CA VAL A 27 19.28 -21.66 -16.49
C VAL A 27 17.96 -21.96 -15.78
N ALA A 28 17.72 -23.21 -15.39
CA ALA A 28 16.50 -23.59 -14.65
C ALA A 28 16.40 -22.85 -13.31
N MET A 29 17.50 -22.74 -12.56
CA MET A 29 17.54 -22.02 -11.29
C MET A 29 17.25 -20.51 -11.46
N VAL A 30 17.86 -19.87 -12.46
CA VAL A 30 17.60 -18.45 -12.76
C VAL A 30 16.17 -18.23 -13.25
N MET A 31 15.64 -19.14 -14.06
CA MET A 31 14.26 -19.07 -14.54
C MET A 31 13.26 -19.20 -13.38
N GLU A 32 13.47 -20.12 -12.45
CA GLU A 32 12.62 -20.26 -11.26
C GLU A 32 12.68 -19.00 -10.38
N PHE A 33 13.87 -18.44 -10.17
CA PHE A 33 14.04 -17.18 -9.46
C PHE A 33 13.25 -16.06 -10.16
N THR A 34 13.42 -15.90 -11.46
CA THR A 34 12.77 -14.85 -12.27
C THR A 34 11.24 -15.01 -12.25
N LEU A 35 10.72 -16.23 -12.36
CA LEU A 35 9.30 -16.54 -12.28
C LEU A 35 8.69 -16.22 -10.91
N ARG A 36 9.44 -16.36 -9.81
CA ARG A 36 8.96 -15.95 -8.48
C ARG A 36 8.77 -14.43 -8.37
N PHE A 37 9.58 -13.63 -9.07
CA PHE A 37 9.40 -12.18 -9.11
C PHE A 37 8.27 -11.75 -10.04
N LEU A 38 8.20 -12.31 -11.25
CA LEU A 38 7.17 -11.97 -12.23
C LEU A 38 5.78 -12.51 -11.83
N GLY A 39 5.70 -13.75 -11.36
CA GLY A 39 4.44 -14.41 -11.02
C GLY A 39 3.73 -13.83 -9.79
N ASN A 40 4.46 -13.20 -8.88
CA ASN A 40 3.87 -12.49 -7.75
C ASN A 40 3.41 -11.06 -8.13
N ALA A 41 4.00 -10.46 -9.16
CA ALA A 41 3.56 -9.17 -9.68
C ALA A 41 2.21 -9.27 -10.40
N GLU A 42 1.95 -10.37 -11.12
CA GLU A 42 0.70 -10.54 -11.89
C GLU A 42 -0.50 -11.04 -11.05
N LYS A 43 -0.26 -11.69 -9.91
CA LYS A 43 -1.35 -12.19 -9.03
C LYS A 43 -1.93 -11.13 -8.10
N ALA A 44 -1.22 -10.03 -7.86
CA ALA A 44 -1.77 -8.88 -7.20
C ALA A 44 -2.61 -8.11 -8.23
N ALA A 45 -3.93 -8.02 -8.04
CA ALA A 45 -4.83 -7.22 -8.86
C ALA A 45 -4.58 -5.69 -8.79
N GLY A 46 -3.34 -5.25 -8.56
CA GLY A 46 -2.91 -3.86 -8.42
C GLY A 46 -1.76 -3.54 -9.38
N ASN A 47 -1.37 -2.26 -9.45
CA ASN A 47 -0.34 -1.80 -10.38
C ASN A 47 1.08 -2.18 -9.91
N GLY A 48 1.20 -2.82 -8.75
CA GLY A 48 2.43 -3.24 -8.09
C GLY A 48 2.64 -2.50 -6.77
N ILE A 49 3.30 -3.14 -5.80
CA ILE A 49 3.45 -2.66 -4.41
C ILE A 49 3.83 -1.19 -4.31
N LEU A 50 4.84 -0.75 -5.06
CA LEU A 50 5.37 0.62 -4.96
C LEU A 50 4.39 1.64 -5.53
N ILE A 51 3.67 1.28 -6.58
CA ILE A 51 2.71 2.16 -7.23
C ILE A 51 1.46 2.29 -6.35
N ASP A 52 0.94 1.17 -5.87
CA ASP A 52 -0.22 1.15 -4.97
C ASP A 52 0.09 1.91 -3.68
N HIS A 53 1.30 1.77 -3.13
CA HIS A 53 1.74 2.50 -1.94
C HIS A 53 1.83 4.02 -2.19
N ALA A 54 2.40 4.44 -3.32
CA ALA A 54 2.49 5.86 -3.69
C ALA A 54 1.10 6.47 -3.92
N GLU A 55 0.21 5.74 -4.59
CA GLU A 55 -1.18 6.14 -4.80
C GLU A 55 -1.94 6.27 -3.47
N ALA A 56 -1.81 5.29 -2.57
CA ALA A 56 -2.39 5.35 -1.23
C ALA A 56 -1.90 6.58 -0.46
N GLN A 57 -0.61 6.91 -0.52
CA GLN A 57 -0.05 8.10 0.13
C GLN A 57 -0.66 9.40 -0.42
N LEU A 58 -0.76 9.53 -1.74
CA LEU A 58 -1.35 10.71 -2.38
C LEU A 58 -2.83 10.89 -2.00
N SER A 59 -3.58 9.79 -2.00
CA SER A 59 -4.99 9.78 -1.59
C SER A 59 -5.15 10.16 -0.11
N MET A 60 -4.32 9.60 0.77
CA MET A 60 -4.32 9.97 2.19
C MET A 60 -3.92 11.43 2.44
N ASP A 61 -2.94 11.98 1.72
CA ASP A 61 -2.55 13.39 1.85
C ASP A 61 -3.68 14.35 1.43
N ARG A 62 -4.51 13.96 0.48
CA ARG A 62 -5.70 14.72 0.11
C ARG A 62 -6.81 14.59 1.15
N LEU A 63 -7.07 13.38 1.65
CA LEU A 63 -8.05 13.16 2.73
C LEU A 63 -7.69 13.92 4.00
N THR A 64 -6.43 13.85 4.44
CA THR A 64 -5.94 14.56 5.63
C THR A 64 -6.05 16.08 5.51
N LYS A 65 -5.90 16.67 4.31
CA LYS A 65 -6.15 18.10 4.10
C LYS A 65 -7.60 18.51 4.35
N VAL A 66 -8.56 17.60 4.22
CA VAL A 66 -9.98 17.85 4.49
C VAL A 66 -10.29 17.52 5.94
N LEU A 67 -9.86 16.35 6.42
CA LEU A 67 -10.07 15.91 7.80
C LEU A 67 -9.43 16.82 8.85
N SER A 68 -8.32 17.50 8.52
CA SER A 68 -7.66 18.44 9.43
C SER A 68 -8.33 19.82 9.51
N GLN A 69 -9.37 20.09 8.70
CA GLN A 69 -10.07 21.37 8.72
C GLN A 69 -11.00 21.49 9.93
N PRO A 70 -11.14 22.70 10.51
CA PRO A 70 -12.01 22.92 11.66
C PRO A 70 -13.50 22.87 11.33
N GLY A 71 -13.89 22.85 10.05
CA GLY A 71 -15.29 22.81 9.61
C GLY A 71 -15.98 21.45 9.81
N ILE A 72 -15.24 20.42 10.17
CA ILE A 72 -15.75 19.09 10.54
C ILE A 72 -15.90 19.07 12.05
N SER A 73 -16.97 18.50 12.61
CA SER A 73 -17.12 18.41 14.06
C SER A 73 -16.31 17.26 14.66
N LYS A 74 -15.82 17.40 15.90
CA LYS A 74 -15.08 16.34 16.60
C LYS A 74 -15.94 15.10 16.82
N ASP A 75 -17.20 15.29 17.18
CA ASP A 75 -18.16 14.20 17.44
C ASP A 75 -18.44 13.38 16.19
N GLU A 76 -18.45 14.01 15.02
CA GLU A 76 -18.62 13.32 13.75
C GLU A 76 -17.39 12.46 13.40
N ILE A 77 -16.18 12.98 13.64
CA ILE A 77 -14.97 12.17 13.45
C ILE A 77 -14.94 11.00 14.43
N VAL A 78 -15.04 11.27 15.73
CA VAL A 78 -14.87 10.24 16.78
C VAL A 78 -16.05 9.27 16.83
N GLY A 79 -17.27 9.75 16.59
CA GLY A 79 -18.49 8.96 16.68
C GLY A 79 -18.84 8.20 15.40
N ASN A 80 -18.54 8.76 14.22
CA ASN A 80 -18.95 8.15 12.95
C ASN A 80 -17.78 7.55 12.15
N MET A 81 -16.62 8.20 12.11
CA MET A 81 -15.52 7.85 11.20
C MET A 81 -14.45 6.95 11.84
N VAL A 82 -14.15 7.17 13.12
CA VAL A 82 -13.13 6.40 13.84
C VAL A 82 -13.54 4.92 13.95
N ALA A 83 -12.57 4.04 13.77
CA ALA A 83 -12.71 2.59 13.74
C ALA A 83 -13.53 2.01 12.56
N LYS A 84 -14.01 2.84 11.63
CA LYS A 84 -14.62 2.38 10.38
C LYS A 84 -13.62 2.42 9.23
N CYS A 85 -13.53 1.30 8.53
CA CYS A 85 -12.79 1.17 7.29
C CYS A 85 -13.74 1.28 6.11
N THR A 86 -13.34 1.98 5.05
CA THR A 86 -14.18 2.25 3.89
C THR A 86 -13.39 2.20 2.58
N LYS A 87 -14.06 1.78 1.51
CA LYS A 87 -13.56 1.95 0.14
C LYS A 87 -13.98 3.28 -0.48
N ASN A 88 -14.99 3.92 0.08
CA ASN A 88 -15.54 5.18 -0.42
C ASN A 88 -15.79 6.16 0.74
N PRO A 89 -14.73 6.87 1.19
CA PRO A 89 -14.82 7.91 2.21
C PRO A 89 -15.90 8.95 1.94
N ALA A 90 -16.06 9.39 0.69
CA ALA A 90 -17.01 10.44 0.33
C ALA A 90 -18.47 10.06 0.66
N VAL A 91 -18.82 8.79 0.46
CA VAL A 91 -20.18 8.29 0.70
C VAL A 91 -20.35 7.81 2.14
N GLU A 92 -19.39 7.04 2.67
CA GLU A 92 -19.56 6.34 3.95
C GLU A 92 -19.19 7.19 5.17
N TRP A 93 -18.21 8.09 5.04
CA TRP A 93 -17.96 9.12 6.07
C TRP A 93 -18.84 10.34 5.86
N GLY A 94 -19.45 10.46 4.67
CA GLY A 94 -20.59 11.32 4.38
C GLY A 94 -20.23 12.77 4.04
N ASN A 95 -21.25 13.48 3.60
CA ASN A 95 -21.25 14.93 3.42
C ASN A 95 -21.17 15.59 4.78
N VAL A 96 -19.96 15.77 5.28
CA VAL A 96 -19.75 16.60 6.46
C VAL A 96 -20.33 17.99 6.18
N ASP A 97 -21.20 18.47 7.06
CA ASP A 97 -22.16 19.57 6.83
C ASP A 97 -21.57 20.85 6.21
N VAL A 98 -20.26 21.08 6.36
CA VAL A 98 -19.57 22.30 5.92
C VAL A 98 -18.58 22.04 4.77
N LEU A 99 -18.03 20.82 4.65
CA LEU A 99 -16.96 20.50 3.71
C LEU A 99 -17.13 19.09 3.14
N PRO A 100 -17.50 18.94 1.86
CA PRO A 100 -17.64 17.63 1.28
C PRO A 100 -16.29 16.91 1.25
N ILE A 101 -16.29 15.65 1.67
CA ILE A 101 -15.14 14.78 1.49
C ILE A 101 -14.97 14.55 -0.02
N PRO A 102 -13.79 14.81 -0.59
CA PRO A 102 -13.54 14.61 -2.01
C PRO A 102 -13.70 13.13 -2.38
N GLU A 103 -14.16 12.87 -3.61
CA GLU A 103 -14.21 11.52 -4.17
C GLU A 103 -12.78 10.99 -4.36
N ILE A 104 -12.31 10.28 -3.33
CA ILE A 104 -10.99 9.68 -3.27
C ILE A 104 -11.17 8.22 -2.93
N TYR A 105 -10.53 7.37 -3.73
CA TYR A 105 -10.60 5.94 -3.58
C TYR A 105 -9.23 5.40 -3.15
N PRO A 106 -9.19 4.36 -2.31
CA PRO A 106 -7.97 3.62 -2.07
C PRO A 106 -7.59 2.83 -3.34
N PRO A 107 -6.31 2.44 -3.49
CA PRO A 107 -5.90 1.51 -4.53
C PRO A 107 -6.67 0.19 -4.44
N LEU A 108 -6.72 -0.57 -5.53
CA LEU A 108 -7.46 -1.83 -5.59
C LEU A 108 -7.01 -2.80 -4.49
N GLY A 109 -7.98 -3.31 -3.73
CA GLY A 109 -7.72 -4.21 -2.62
C GLY A 109 -7.22 -3.52 -1.35
N TYR A 110 -7.43 -2.20 -1.20
CA TYR A 110 -7.23 -1.47 0.06
C TYR A 110 -8.52 -0.82 0.56
N GLN A 111 -8.56 -0.51 1.85
CA GLN A 111 -9.58 0.30 2.52
C GLN A 111 -8.91 1.39 3.35
N PHE A 112 -9.51 2.57 3.40
CA PHE A 112 -9.09 3.62 4.32
C PHE A 112 -9.77 3.47 5.66
N CYS A 113 -8.98 3.49 6.73
CA CYS A 113 -9.44 3.38 8.10
C CYS A 113 -8.94 4.58 8.89
N LEU A 114 -9.84 5.19 9.65
CA LEU A 114 -9.48 6.27 10.58
C LEU A 114 -9.37 5.73 12.00
N GLY A 115 -8.30 6.10 12.70
CA GLY A 115 -8.05 5.76 14.09
C GLY A 115 -7.64 6.98 14.90
N THR A 116 -7.76 6.86 16.22
CA THR A 116 -7.30 7.86 17.18
C THR A 116 -6.00 7.41 17.83
N THR A 117 -5.23 8.38 18.34
CA THR A 117 -4.10 8.10 19.23
C THR A 117 -4.48 8.37 20.69
N SER A 118 -3.50 8.28 21.60
CA SER A 118 -3.67 8.70 23.00
C SER A 118 -3.83 10.22 23.16
N VAL A 119 -3.55 11.01 22.13
CA VAL A 119 -3.71 12.47 22.15
C VAL A 119 -5.07 12.81 21.54
N ILE A 120 -6.03 13.08 22.42
CA ILE A 120 -7.42 13.39 22.06
C ILE A 120 -7.57 14.90 21.92
N GLU A 121 -8.33 15.32 20.91
CA GLU A 121 -8.65 16.73 20.65
C GLU A 121 -9.50 17.32 21.79
N ASP A 122 -9.06 18.44 22.34
CA ASP A 122 -9.87 19.24 23.27
C ASP A 122 -10.98 19.99 22.53
N ASP A 123 -12.02 20.41 23.24
CA ASP A 123 -13.14 21.13 22.63
C ASP A 123 -12.70 22.53 22.16
N TRP A 124 -13.40 23.08 21.17
CA TRP A 124 -13.01 24.34 20.51
C TRP A 124 -12.81 25.52 21.47
N SER A 125 -13.63 25.62 22.52
CA SER A 125 -13.48 26.66 23.55
C SER A 125 -12.16 26.55 24.31
N VAL A 126 -11.71 25.33 24.59
CA VAL A 126 -10.45 25.06 25.31
C VAL A 126 -9.26 25.25 24.38
N LEU A 127 -9.38 24.84 23.11
CA LEU A 127 -8.35 25.01 22.08
C LEU A 127 -7.93 26.47 21.89
N LEU A 128 -8.85 27.43 22.05
CA LEU A 128 -8.55 28.87 21.90
C LEU A 128 -7.70 29.45 23.04
N ASP A 129 -7.74 28.85 24.23
CA ASP A 129 -7.08 29.38 25.42
C ASP A 129 -5.70 28.74 25.66
N ASP A 130 -5.59 27.40 25.64
CA ASP A 130 -4.32 26.63 25.65
C ASP A 130 -4.58 25.10 25.45
N GLY A 131 -5.62 24.75 24.69
CA GLY A 131 -6.06 23.37 24.52
C GLY A 131 -5.16 22.57 23.59
N LYS A 132 -5.26 21.24 23.65
CA LYS A 132 -4.44 20.33 22.87
C LYS A 132 -5.16 19.87 21.60
N PRO A 133 -4.50 19.94 20.43
CA PRO A 133 -5.03 19.33 19.23
C PRO A 133 -4.99 17.81 19.35
N GLY A 134 -5.88 17.12 18.63
CA GLY A 134 -5.88 15.68 18.52
C GLY A 134 -4.90 15.18 17.47
N ILE A 135 -4.32 14.00 17.72
CA ILE A 135 -3.52 13.28 16.73
C ILE A 135 -4.32 12.06 16.27
N TYR A 136 -4.53 11.98 14.96
CA TYR A 136 -5.30 10.93 14.30
C TYR A 136 -4.41 10.12 13.37
N ILE A 137 -4.79 8.86 13.15
CA ILE A 137 -4.10 7.92 12.26
C ILE A 137 -5.03 7.60 11.10
N LEU A 138 -4.64 7.95 9.88
CA LEU A 138 -5.26 7.45 8.66
C LEU A 138 -4.43 6.26 8.16
N GLN A 139 -5.09 5.15 7.88
CA GLN A 139 -4.43 3.93 7.43
C GLN A 139 -5.07 3.43 6.14
N ALA A 140 -4.25 3.01 5.18
CA ALA A 140 -4.70 2.20 4.05
C ALA A 140 -4.38 0.74 4.40
N LEU A 141 -5.39 -0.06 4.70
CA LEU A 141 -5.25 -1.47 5.04
C LEU A 141 -5.64 -2.35 3.84
N PRO A 142 -4.89 -3.42 3.54
CA PRO A 142 -5.27 -4.35 2.49
C PRO A 142 -6.53 -5.14 2.87
N GLU A 143 -7.35 -5.43 1.88
CA GLU A 143 -8.55 -6.24 2.02
C GLU A 143 -8.19 -7.72 2.12
N GLY A 144 -8.56 -8.36 3.22
CA GLY A 144 -8.34 -9.78 3.47
C GLY A 144 -7.18 -10.07 4.43
N SER A 145 -6.66 -11.30 4.39
CA SER A 145 -5.50 -11.70 5.20
C SER A 145 -4.25 -10.93 4.77
N VAL A 146 -3.38 -10.62 5.74
CA VAL A 146 -2.10 -9.94 5.52
C VAL A 146 -1.27 -10.70 4.47
N ASP A 147 -1.24 -10.16 3.26
CA ASP A 147 -0.46 -10.69 2.15
C ASP A 147 0.89 -9.94 2.11
N PRO A 148 2.05 -10.64 2.04
CA PRO A 148 3.35 -9.99 1.90
C PRO A 148 3.42 -9.05 0.68
N SER A 149 2.55 -9.25 -0.31
CA SER A 149 2.44 -8.42 -1.51
C SER A 149 1.58 -7.17 -1.34
N ARG A 150 0.96 -6.93 -0.17
CA ARG A 150 0.18 -5.72 0.11
C ARG A 150 0.47 -5.22 1.52
N LEU A 151 1.26 -4.15 1.59
CA LEU A 151 1.72 -3.60 2.85
C LEU A 151 0.78 -2.48 3.32
N PRO A 152 0.38 -2.46 4.60
CA PRO A 152 -0.45 -1.39 5.12
C PRO A 152 0.32 -0.06 5.12
N VAL A 153 -0.34 1.01 4.69
CA VAL A 153 0.23 2.36 4.69
C VAL A 153 -0.40 3.16 5.82
N ARG A 154 0.39 3.97 6.53
CA ARG A 154 -0.09 4.75 7.67
C ARG A 154 0.35 6.21 7.55
N ARG A 155 -0.55 7.11 7.93
CA ARG A 155 -0.33 8.56 7.97
C ARG A 155 -0.86 9.11 9.29
N LEU A 156 0.03 9.77 10.04
CA LEU A 156 -0.37 10.57 11.20
C LEU A 156 -0.69 11.98 10.74
N PHE A 157 -1.76 12.55 11.29
CA PHE A 157 -2.11 13.94 11.08
C PHE A 157 -2.69 14.57 12.35
N CYS A 158 -2.53 15.87 12.46
CA CYS A 158 -3.00 16.66 13.59
C CYS A 158 -4.25 17.45 13.19
N ARG A 159 -5.17 17.64 14.14
CA ARG A 159 -6.43 18.37 13.97
C ARG A 159 -6.83 19.07 15.28
N PRO A 160 -7.42 20.28 15.22
CA PRO A 160 -7.61 21.12 14.03
C PRO A 160 -6.30 21.78 13.61
N ARG A 161 -6.05 21.89 12.30
CA ARG A 161 -4.76 22.36 11.74
C ARG A 161 -4.21 23.67 12.30
N PRO A 162 -5.02 24.70 12.68
CA PRO A 162 -4.49 25.93 13.27
C PRO A 162 -3.86 25.77 14.67
N PHE A 163 -4.17 24.69 15.39
CA PHE A 163 -3.66 24.40 16.72
C PHE A 163 -2.56 23.33 16.71
N CYS A 164 -2.18 22.91 15.50
CA CYS A 164 -1.01 22.11 15.18
C CYS A 164 0.12 23.07 14.78
#